data_AF-A0A226E9X5-F1
#
_entry.id   AF-A0A226E9X5-F1
#
_cell.length_a   1.000
_cell.length_b   1.000
_cell.length_c   1.000
_cell.angle_alpha   90.00
_cell.angle_beta   90.00
_cell.angle_gamma   90.00
#
_symmetry.space_group_name_H-M   'P 1'
#
loop_
_entity.id
_entity.type
_entity.pdbx_description
1 polymer ?
#
loop_
_entity_poly.entity_id
_entity_poly.type
_entity_poly.pdbx_seq_one_letter_code
_entity_poly.pdbx_strand_id
1 'polypeptide(L)'
;MGTRLAAIADLPNNPDHPYFEFISAISDGLNATLTQKFIAVVNEYYARLGNDTKTKNKMLHAYTRSVQYEFKFAETVFALEVESNPAPTFTDLVDSHIAPDAQAEVVNHALFREIGAGTLPLDRFAVLVQQDHLYINGFYGAFAYMEGKETDKELKRLLHKDSGLMYDYLERLYDKFNFQPAYFAEGYTKVYLDHIISKSHNASIAEGLAAVYPCYSLWNQMRQVSKLAKNVTGPHPYAEFFRFNDPSRSNNSLAAFKNLINIYFDRLEGDLETKFKMFQVVGDSILYEGMFANGVYKMGQPQGF
;
A
#
# COMPACT_ATOMS: atom_id res chain seq x y z
N MET A 1 7.94 29.82 14.96
CA MET A 1 8.04 29.13 13.67
C MET A 1 7.93 30.16 12.53
N GLY A 2 8.99 30.92 12.30
CA GLY A 2 9.25 31.60 11.01
C GLY A 2 10.40 30.83 10.35
N THR A 3 10.53 30.69 9.04
CA THR A 3 10.10 31.54 7.92
C THR A 3 10.21 30.74 6.62
N ARG A 4 9.58 31.25 5.54
CA ARG A 4 9.79 30.98 4.10
C ARG A 4 8.92 29.92 3.43
N LEU A 5 7.67 30.29 3.17
CA LEU A 5 7.28 30.36 1.76
C LEU A 5 7.36 31.84 1.42
N ALA A 6 8.35 32.26 0.62
CA ALA A 6 8.19 33.53 -0.08
C ALA A 6 6.91 33.39 -0.90
N ALA A 7 6.03 34.39 -0.87
CA ALA A 7 4.87 34.36 -1.74
C ALA A 7 5.38 34.22 -3.17
N ILE A 8 4.93 33.20 -3.90
CA ILE A 8 5.22 33.02 -5.34
C ILE A 8 4.92 34.31 -6.13
N ALA A 9 4.03 35.15 -5.58
CA ALA A 9 3.67 36.48 -6.05
C ALA A 9 4.85 37.48 -6.19
N ASP A 10 6.00 37.24 -5.54
CA ASP A 10 7.17 38.14 -5.60
C ASP A 10 8.25 37.67 -6.61
N LEU A 11 8.03 36.57 -7.35
CA LEU A 11 8.95 36.16 -8.40
C LEU A 11 8.90 37.18 -9.56
N PRO A 12 10.06 37.69 -10.02
CA PRO A 12 10.07 38.66 -11.10
C PRO A 12 9.43 38.04 -12.34
N ASN A 13 8.48 38.79 -12.94
CA ASN A 13 7.91 38.48 -14.24
C ASN A 13 9.07 38.54 -15.26
N ASN A 14 9.69 37.39 -15.51
CA ASN A 14 10.89 37.25 -16.32
C ASN A 14 10.54 36.45 -17.58
N PRO A 15 10.24 37.13 -18.70
CA PRO A 15 9.94 36.47 -19.98
C PRO A 15 11.04 35.53 -20.46
N ASP A 16 12.28 35.71 -20.01
CA ASP A 16 13.42 34.89 -20.38
C ASP A 16 13.57 33.63 -19.50
N HIS A 17 12.68 33.42 -18.52
CA HIS A 17 12.70 32.21 -17.68
C HIS A 17 12.33 30.98 -18.51
N PRO A 18 13.05 29.84 -18.42
CA PRO A 18 12.83 28.67 -19.28
C PRO A 18 11.43 28.05 -19.15
N TYR A 19 10.73 28.30 -18.05
CA TYR A 19 9.35 27.85 -17.83
C TYR A 19 8.32 28.98 -17.93
N PHE A 20 8.72 30.15 -18.43
CA PHE A 20 7.86 31.33 -18.51
C PHE A 20 6.57 31.07 -19.28
N GLU A 21 6.65 30.45 -20.46
CA GLU A 21 5.47 30.14 -21.27
C GLU A 21 4.52 29.17 -20.57
N PHE A 22 5.05 28.14 -19.89
CA PHE A 22 4.24 27.17 -19.14
C PHE A 22 3.54 27.84 -17.95
N ILE A 23 4.28 28.62 -17.15
CA ILE A 23 3.74 29.33 -16.00
C ILE A 23 2.69 30.35 -16.46
N SER A 24 2.98 31.13 -17.51
CA SER A 24 2.07 32.14 -18.07
C SER A 24 0.81 31.50 -18.66
N ALA A 25 0.92 30.36 -19.34
CA ALA A 25 -0.25 29.65 -19.87
C ALA A 25 -1.19 29.11 -18.78
N ILE A 26 -0.64 28.80 -17.60
CA ILE A 26 -1.42 28.31 -16.45
C ILE A 26 -1.94 29.47 -15.59
N SER A 27 -1.20 30.58 -15.48
CA SER A 27 -1.59 31.77 -14.72
C SER A 27 -2.57 32.67 -15.47
N ASP A 28 -2.40 32.84 -16.79
CA ASP A 28 -3.13 33.84 -17.56
C ASP A 28 -4.26 33.22 -18.39
N GLY A 29 -5.49 33.46 -17.93
CA GLY A 29 -6.68 33.70 -18.77
C GLY A 29 -7.39 32.49 -19.39
N LEU A 30 -6.68 31.54 -20.04
CA LEU A 30 -7.31 30.43 -20.77
C LEU A 30 -7.98 29.43 -19.81
N ASN A 31 -7.34 29.13 -18.68
CA ASN A 31 -7.90 28.27 -17.64
C ASN A 31 -8.79 29.02 -16.63
N ALA A 32 -8.61 30.33 -16.45
CA ALA A 32 -9.36 31.09 -15.45
C ALA A 32 -10.88 31.06 -15.71
N THR A 33 -11.31 31.20 -16.97
CA THR A 33 -12.73 31.18 -17.32
C THR A 33 -13.35 29.79 -17.18
N LEU A 34 -12.62 28.73 -17.53
CA LEU A 34 -13.06 27.34 -17.38
C LEU A 34 -13.13 26.94 -15.90
N THR A 35 -12.11 27.30 -15.12
CA THR A 35 -12.06 27.08 -13.68
C THR A 35 -13.21 27.80 -12.97
N GLN A 36 -13.49 29.06 -13.31
CA GLN A 36 -14.63 29.79 -12.74
C GLN A 36 -15.97 29.14 -13.08
N LYS A 37 -16.15 28.67 -14.33
CA LYS A 37 -17.35 27.91 -14.72
C LYS A 37 -17.47 26.60 -13.94
N PHE A 38 -16.37 25.87 -13.76
CA PHE A 38 -16.36 24.63 -13.00
C PHE A 38 -16.68 24.87 -11.51
N ILE A 39 -16.06 25.88 -10.90
CA ILE A 39 -16.34 26.31 -9.52
C ILE A 39 -17.83 26.65 -9.37
N ALA A 40 -18.40 27.41 -10.31
CA ALA A 40 -19.82 27.76 -10.28
C ALA A 40 -20.71 26.50 -10.28
N VAL A 41 -20.43 25.53 -11.14
CA VAL A 41 -21.17 24.25 -11.20
C VAL A 41 -21.05 23.49 -9.88
N VAL A 42 -19.84 23.29 -9.35
CA VAL A 42 -19.62 22.53 -8.12
C VAL A 42 -20.31 23.21 -6.93
N ASN A 43 -20.21 24.54 -6.83
CA ASN A 43 -20.88 25.32 -5.77
C ASN A 43 -22.40 25.26 -5.89
N GLU A 44 -22.94 25.31 -7.10
CA GLU A 44 -24.38 25.19 -7.31
C GLU A 44 -24.90 23.81 -6.87
N TYR A 45 -24.19 22.73 -7.23
CA TYR A 45 -24.52 21.39 -6.75
C TYR A 45 -24.44 21.29 -5.22
N TYR A 46 -23.36 21.83 -4.63
CA TYR A 46 -23.20 21.85 -3.18
C TYR A 46 -24.34 22.62 -2.48
N ALA A 47 -24.79 23.73 -3.06
CA ALA A 47 -25.92 24.52 -2.56
C ALA A 47 -27.24 23.75 -2.66
N ARG A 48 -27.51 23.09 -3.78
CA ARG A 48 -28.73 22.28 -4.02
C ARG A 48 -28.90 21.14 -3.03
N LEU A 49 -27.82 20.65 -2.41
CA LEU A 49 -27.89 19.61 -1.37
C LEU A 49 -28.59 20.06 -0.07
N GLY A 50 -28.84 21.36 0.13
CA GLY A 50 -29.60 21.85 1.28
C GLY A 50 -29.04 21.35 2.62
N ASN A 51 -29.83 20.58 3.37
CA ASN A 51 -29.45 20.04 4.69
C ASN A 51 -28.80 18.64 4.65
N ASP A 52 -28.47 18.08 3.48
CA ASP A 52 -27.75 16.80 3.38
C ASP A 52 -26.27 16.97 3.77
N THR A 53 -26.00 17.02 5.07
CA THR A 53 -24.68 17.15 5.66
C THR A 53 -23.78 15.95 5.37
N LYS A 54 -24.35 14.74 5.19
CA LYS A 54 -23.56 13.54 4.90
C LYS A 54 -22.91 13.63 3.53
N THR A 55 -23.68 14.00 2.50
CA THR A 55 -23.15 14.14 1.14
C THR A 55 -22.22 15.34 1.03
N LYS A 56 -22.55 16.46 1.69
CA LYS A 56 -21.65 17.63 1.77
C LYS A 56 -20.29 17.28 2.37
N ASN A 57 -20.26 16.53 3.47
CA ASN A 57 -19.01 16.08 4.09
C ASN A 57 -18.19 15.17 3.16
N LYS A 58 -18.86 14.31 2.38
CA LYS A 58 -18.18 13.47 1.37
C LYS A 58 -17.58 14.31 0.23
N MET A 59 -18.29 15.34 -0.24
CA MET A 59 -17.76 16.27 -1.26
C MET A 59 -16.53 17.02 -0.75
N LEU A 60 -16.59 17.55 0.48
CA LEU A 60 -15.45 18.21 1.11
C LEU A 60 -14.27 17.26 1.31
N HIS A 61 -14.53 16.03 1.76
CA HIS A 61 -13.49 15.01 1.89
C HIS A 61 -12.84 14.67 0.55
N ALA A 62 -13.62 14.51 -0.52
CA ALA A 62 -13.11 14.27 -1.86
C ALA A 62 -12.26 15.44 -2.38
N TYR A 63 -12.68 16.69 -2.15
CA TYR A 63 -11.89 17.87 -2.47
C TYR A 63 -10.57 17.90 -1.70
N THR A 64 -10.60 17.69 -0.38
CA THR A 64 -9.40 17.62 0.45
C THR A 64 -8.42 16.54 -0.05
N ARG A 65 -8.94 15.36 -0.41
CA ARG A 65 -8.13 14.28 -1.00
C ARG A 65 -7.52 14.69 -2.34
N SER A 66 -8.29 15.34 -3.20
CA SER A 66 -7.80 15.85 -4.49
C SER A 66 -6.66 16.85 -4.32
N VAL A 67 -6.79 17.81 -3.38
CA VAL A 67 -5.72 18.77 -3.08
C VAL A 67 -4.48 18.07 -2.51
N GLN A 68 -4.67 17.07 -1.64
CA GLN A 68 -3.56 16.25 -1.16
C GLN A 68 -2.87 15.48 -2.28
N TYR A 69 -3.61 15.03 -3.30
CA TYR A 69 -3.02 14.36 -4.46
C TYR A 69 -2.26 15.32 -5.36
N GLU A 70 -2.78 16.52 -5.62
CA GLU A 70 -2.06 17.57 -6.36
C GLU A 70 -0.76 17.96 -5.64
N PHE A 71 -0.83 18.13 -4.33
CA PHE A 71 0.35 18.40 -3.51
C PHE A 71 1.35 17.24 -3.56
N LYS A 72 0.89 16.00 -3.40
CA LYS A 72 1.74 14.81 -3.51
C LYS A 72 2.33 14.64 -4.90
N PHE A 73 1.60 14.99 -5.95
CA PHE A 73 2.13 15.01 -7.31
C PHE A 73 3.24 16.05 -7.44
N ALA A 74 3.02 17.28 -6.96
CA ALA A 74 4.04 18.33 -6.97
C ALA A 74 5.26 17.96 -6.10
N GLU A 75 5.06 17.40 -4.91
CA GLU A 75 6.13 16.87 -4.06
C GLU A 75 6.86 15.71 -4.72
N THR A 76 6.15 14.83 -5.45
CA THR A 76 6.79 13.74 -6.19
C THR A 76 7.64 14.32 -7.32
N VAL A 77 7.11 15.25 -8.11
CA VAL A 77 7.88 15.93 -9.18
C VAL A 77 9.06 16.73 -8.61
N PHE A 78 8.91 17.34 -7.45
CA PHE A 78 9.96 18.10 -6.79
C PHE A 78 11.02 17.18 -6.15
N ALA A 79 10.60 16.09 -5.49
CA ALA A 79 11.47 15.09 -4.89
C ALA A 79 12.13 14.18 -5.93
N LEU A 80 11.57 14.11 -7.14
CA LEU A 80 12.28 13.80 -8.37
C LEU A 80 13.22 14.97 -8.71
N GLU A 81 14.07 15.38 -7.76
CA GLU A 81 15.20 16.23 -8.06
C GLU A 81 16.02 15.51 -9.14
N VAL A 82 16.17 16.21 -10.26
CA VAL A 82 17.07 15.89 -11.34
C VAL A 82 18.45 15.66 -10.71
N GLU A 83 18.96 14.42 -10.81
CA GLU A 83 20.25 13.90 -10.28
C GLU A 83 20.26 13.25 -8.88
N SER A 84 19.48 12.18 -8.65
CA SER A 84 20.10 11.06 -7.93
C SER A 84 20.87 10.22 -8.94
N ASN A 85 22.18 10.03 -8.69
CA ASN A 85 23.01 9.08 -9.41
C ASN A 85 23.48 7.99 -8.44
N PRO A 86 22.96 6.75 -8.57
CA PRO A 86 22.00 6.30 -9.58
C PRO A 86 20.57 6.82 -9.31
N ALA A 87 19.73 6.82 -10.35
CA ALA A 87 18.31 7.18 -10.28
C ALA A 87 17.59 6.31 -9.23
N PRO A 88 16.51 6.83 -8.59
CA PRO A 88 15.83 6.07 -7.55
C PRO A 88 15.09 4.90 -8.20
N THR A 89 15.11 3.75 -7.53
CA THR A 89 14.36 2.58 -7.99
C THR A 89 12.87 2.76 -7.74
N PHE A 90 12.03 1.92 -8.37
CA PHE A 90 10.59 1.89 -8.07
C PHE A 90 10.33 1.76 -6.57
N THR A 91 11.05 0.86 -5.90
CA THR A 91 10.88 0.64 -4.46
C THR A 91 11.31 1.82 -3.60
N ASP A 92 12.30 2.61 -4.02
CA ASP A 92 12.71 3.83 -3.30
C ASP A 92 11.61 4.89 -3.35
N LEU A 93 11.00 5.06 -4.52
CA LEU A 93 9.89 5.99 -4.75
C LEU A 93 8.65 5.59 -3.95
N VAL A 94 8.30 4.30 -4.00
CA VAL A 94 7.12 3.77 -3.31
C VAL A 94 7.25 3.88 -1.80
N ASP A 95 8.35 3.40 -1.24
CA ASP A 95 8.56 3.38 0.21
C ASP A 95 8.56 4.79 0.80
N SER A 96 9.05 5.77 0.04
CA SER A 96 9.18 7.16 0.49
C SER A 96 7.92 8.00 0.26
N HIS A 97 7.18 7.78 -0.83
CA HIS A 97 6.18 8.76 -1.29
C HIS A 97 4.76 8.21 -1.44
N ILE A 98 4.58 6.89 -1.54
CA ILE A 98 3.25 6.33 -1.81
C ILE A 98 2.50 6.06 -0.51
N ALA A 99 1.55 6.94 -0.20
CA ALA A 99 0.65 6.86 0.95
C ALA A 99 1.38 6.63 2.31
N PRO A 100 2.42 7.42 2.65
CA PRO A 100 3.23 7.18 3.86
C PRO A 100 2.41 7.18 5.15
N ASP A 101 1.38 8.04 5.25
CA ASP A 101 0.45 8.05 6.40
C ASP A 101 -0.31 6.72 6.51
N ALA A 102 -0.79 6.17 5.40
CA ALA A 102 -1.50 4.90 5.40
C ALA A 102 -0.56 3.73 5.73
N GLN A 103 0.68 3.74 5.23
CA GLN A 103 1.70 2.77 5.63
C GLN A 103 1.93 2.82 7.15
N ALA A 104 2.09 4.02 7.70
CA ALA A 104 2.26 4.22 9.14
C ALA A 104 1.03 3.77 9.95
N GLU A 105 -0.18 4.02 9.46
CA GLU A 105 -1.42 3.53 10.07
C GLU A 105 -1.49 2.01 10.13
N VAL A 106 -1.13 1.32 9.03
CA VAL A 106 -1.08 -0.16 8.99
C VAL A 106 -0.05 -0.69 9.99
N VAL A 107 1.18 -0.20 9.94
CA VAL A 107 2.28 -0.67 10.80
C VAL A 107 1.98 -0.45 12.29
N ASN A 108 1.25 0.62 12.63
CA ASN A 108 0.90 0.97 14.00
C ASN A 108 -0.52 0.53 14.42
N HIS A 109 -1.20 -0.27 13.58
CA HIS A 109 -2.56 -0.71 13.84
C HIS A 109 -2.67 -1.46 15.19
N ALA A 110 -3.80 -1.27 15.89
CA ALA A 110 -4.03 -1.83 17.23
C ALA A 110 -3.84 -3.35 17.27
N LEU A 111 -4.29 -4.06 16.22
CA LEU A 111 -4.08 -5.50 16.03
C LEU A 111 -2.62 -5.91 16.28
N PHE A 112 -1.68 -5.31 15.54
CA PHE A 112 -0.27 -5.69 15.64
C PHE A 112 0.34 -5.22 16.95
N ARG A 113 -0.01 -4.02 17.43
CA ARG A 113 0.47 -3.52 18.73
C ARG A 113 0.06 -4.43 19.89
N GLU A 114 -1.17 -4.93 19.90
CA GLU A 114 -1.66 -5.86 20.91
C GLU A 114 -1.03 -7.25 20.78
N ILE A 115 -0.73 -7.71 19.56
CA ILE A 115 0.10 -8.91 19.36
C ILE A 115 1.48 -8.69 19.97
N GLY A 116 2.12 -7.55 19.70
CA GLY A 116 3.42 -7.17 20.26
C GLY A 116 3.42 -7.00 21.78
N ALA A 117 2.34 -6.55 22.37
CA ALA A 117 2.20 -6.47 23.82
C ALA A 117 1.81 -7.81 24.47
N GLY A 118 1.47 -8.83 23.67
CA GLY A 118 0.92 -10.09 24.17
C GLY A 118 -0.48 -9.97 24.76
N THR A 119 -1.22 -8.90 24.44
CA THR A 119 -2.53 -8.57 25.03
C THR A 119 -3.71 -8.84 24.10
N LEU A 120 -3.46 -9.13 22.81
CA LEU A 120 -4.54 -9.45 21.87
C LEU A 120 -5.29 -10.70 22.38
N PRO A 121 -6.63 -10.71 22.45
CA PRO A 121 -7.39 -11.91 22.80
C PRO A 121 -7.18 -13.04 21.79
N LEU A 122 -7.14 -14.28 22.29
CA LEU A 122 -6.84 -15.46 21.47
C LEU A 122 -7.83 -15.61 20.29
N ASP A 123 -9.10 -15.29 20.49
CA ASP A 123 -10.12 -15.33 19.43
C ASP A 123 -9.78 -14.39 18.27
N ARG A 124 -9.29 -13.18 18.55
CA ARG A 124 -8.86 -12.27 17.49
C ARG A 124 -7.60 -12.78 16.78
N PHE A 125 -6.71 -13.43 17.51
CA PHE A 125 -5.55 -14.07 16.91
C PHE A 125 -5.96 -15.25 16.01
N ALA A 126 -6.98 -16.02 16.39
CA ALA A 126 -7.55 -17.07 15.57
C ALA A 126 -8.14 -16.52 14.25
N VAL A 127 -8.89 -15.41 14.30
CA VAL A 127 -9.39 -14.72 13.11
C VAL A 127 -8.23 -14.30 12.20
N LEU A 128 -7.15 -13.73 12.77
CA LEU A 128 -5.97 -13.37 11.99
C LEU A 128 -5.39 -14.57 11.24
N VAL A 129 -5.11 -15.67 11.94
CA VAL A 129 -4.52 -16.88 11.33
C VAL A 129 -5.45 -17.48 10.27
N GLN A 130 -6.76 -17.49 10.52
CA GLN A 130 -7.77 -17.95 9.57
C GLN A 130 -7.78 -17.12 8.28
N GLN A 131 -7.84 -15.79 8.40
CA GLN A 131 -7.89 -14.91 7.25
C GLN A 131 -6.55 -14.82 6.52
N ASP A 132 -5.44 -14.89 7.25
CA ASP A 132 -4.09 -14.91 6.69
C ASP A 132 -3.85 -16.18 5.88
N HIS A 133 -4.34 -17.35 6.31
CA HIS A 133 -4.26 -18.57 5.51
C HIS A 133 -4.97 -18.42 4.15
N LEU A 134 -6.17 -17.84 4.13
CA LEU A 134 -6.87 -17.58 2.87
C LEU A 134 -6.13 -16.57 2.00
N TYR A 135 -5.58 -15.51 2.60
CA TYR A 135 -4.75 -14.53 1.90
C TYR A 135 -3.51 -15.17 1.26
N ILE A 136 -2.79 -16.00 2.03
CA ILE A 136 -1.58 -16.71 1.61
C ILE A 136 -1.84 -17.63 0.41
N ASN A 137 -2.99 -18.31 0.37
CA ASN A 137 -3.40 -19.09 -0.81
C ASN A 137 -3.46 -18.24 -2.08
N GLY A 138 -4.10 -17.07 -2.01
CA GLY A 138 -4.18 -16.14 -3.13
C GLY A 138 -2.84 -15.51 -3.49
N PHE A 139 -2.01 -15.21 -2.49
CA PHE A 139 -0.66 -14.68 -2.68
C PHE A 139 0.23 -15.64 -3.46
N TYR A 140 0.33 -16.91 -3.05
CA TYR A 140 1.13 -17.89 -3.78
C TYR A 140 0.52 -18.23 -5.14
N GLY A 141 -0.82 -18.26 -5.25
CA GLY A 141 -1.52 -18.39 -6.53
C GLY A 141 -1.18 -17.26 -7.52
N ALA A 142 -1.07 -16.03 -7.04
CA ALA A 142 -0.68 -14.87 -7.86
C ALA A 142 0.74 -15.03 -8.42
N PHE A 143 1.70 -15.50 -7.62
CA PHE A 143 3.05 -15.80 -8.12
C PHE A 143 3.07 -16.92 -9.14
N ALA A 144 2.36 -18.03 -8.88
CA ALA A 144 2.27 -19.14 -9.82
C ALA A 144 1.68 -18.70 -11.17
N TYR A 145 0.68 -17.81 -11.14
CA TYR A 145 0.11 -17.26 -12.37
C TYR A 145 1.10 -16.35 -13.11
N MET A 146 1.76 -15.43 -12.42
CA MET A 146 2.79 -14.57 -13.03
C MET A 146 3.95 -15.40 -13.60
N GLU A 147 4.39 -16.44 -12.89
CA GLU A 147 5.39 -17.41 -13.36
C GLU A 147 4.93 -18.09 -14.65
N GLY A 148 3.64 -18.47 -14.74
CA GLY A 148 3.03 -19.05 -15.94
C GLY A 148 3.07 -18.14 -17.16
N LYS A 149 2.94 -16.82 -16.96
CA LYS A 149 3.02 -15.79 -18.02
C LYS A 149 4.45 -15.50 -18.46
N GLU A 150 5.42 -15.67 -17.57
CA GLU A 150 6.80 -15.27 -17.85
C GLU A 150 7.48 -16.22 -18.86
N THR A 151 8.14 -15.59 -19.84
CA THR A 151 8.81 -16.25 -20.96
C THR A 151 10.33 -16.26 -20.81
N ASP A 152 10.89 -15.29 -20.09
CA ASP A 152 12.29 -15.22 -19.69
C ASP A 152 12.56 -16.26 -18.59
N LYS A 153 13.46 -17.21 -18.87
CA LYS A 153 13.75 -18.32 -17.96
C LYS A 153 14.29 -17.88 -16.61
N GLU A 154 15.12 -16.84 -16.57
CA GLU A 154 15.71 -16.36 -15.31
C GLU A 154 14.67 -15.61 -14.50
N LEU A 155 13.85 -14.76 -15.12
CA LEU A 155 12.77 -14.09 -14.40
C LEU A 155 11.70 -15.05 -13.92
N LYS A 156 11.38 -16.08 -14.70
CA LYS A 156 10.48 -17.15 -14.30
C LYS A 156 11.00 -17.85 -13.03
N ARG A 157 12.30 -18.15 -12.98
CA ARG A 157 12.94 -18.71 -11.79
C ARG A 157 12.87 -17.77 -10.57
N LEU A 158 12.97 -16.45 -10.77
CA LEU A 158 12.84 -15.47 -9.68
C LEU A 158 11.40 -15.30 -9.18
N LEU A 159 10.41 -15.51 -10.06
CA LEU A 159 8.98 -15.51 -9.71
C LEU A 159 8.56 -16.75 -8.93
N HIS A 160 9.27 -17.87 -9.08
CA HIS A 160 8.93 -19.11 -8.40
C HIS A 160 8.95 -18.94 -6.86
N LYS A 161 7.88 -19.42 -6.20
CA LYS A 161 7.73 -19.39 -4.74
C LYS A 161 7.26 -20.74 -4.21
N ASP A 162 8.00 -21.28 -3.26
CA ASP A 162 7.59 -22.45 -2.48
C ASP A 162 6.73 -22.00 -1.28
N SER A 163 5.55 -22.60 -1.16
CA SER A 163 4.56 -22.33 -0.12
C SER A 163 4.61 -23.31 1.05
N GLY A 164 5.36 -24.41 0.95
CA GLY A 164 5.35 -25.51 1.93
C GLY A 164 5.67 -25.04 3.35
N LEU A 165 6.75 -24.28 3.53
CA LEU A 165 7.14 -23.75 4.85
C LEU A 165 6.04 -22.89 5.49
N MET A 166 5.31 -22.11 4.68
CA MET A 166 4.25 -21.23 5.17
C MET A 166 3.00 -22.04 5.55
N TYR A 167 2.60 -23.02 4.74
CA TYR A 167 1.47 -23.89 5.08
C TYR A 167 1.76 -24.72 6.32
N ASP A 168 2.94 -25.33 6.42
CA ASP A 168 3.35 -26.07 7.63
C ASP A 168 3.33 -25.17 8.88
N TYR A 169 3.65 -23.89 8.73
CA TYR A 169 3.57 -22.92 9.82
C TYR A 169 2.13 -22.62 10.24
N LEU A 170 1.24 -22.38 9.28
CA LEU A 170 -0.18 -22.12 9.56
C LEU A 170 -0.86 -23.35 10.20
N GLU A 171 -0.57 -24.56 9.71
CA GLU A 171 -1.06 -25.82 10.29
C GLU A 171 -0.61 -25.99 11.74
N ARG A 172 0.67 -25.73 12.04
CA ARG A 172 1.16 -25.76 13.42
C ARG A 172 0.44 -24.77 14.33
N LEU A 173 0.05 -23.60 13.83
CA LEU A 173 -0.72 -22.65 14.62
C LEU A 173 -2.14 -23.17 14.89
N TYR A 174 -2.78 -23.79 13.90
CA TYR A 174 -4.09 -24.42 14.09
C TYR A 174 -4.05 -25.50 15.17
N ASP A 175 -3.07 -26.41 15.10
CA ASP A 175 -2.90 -27.49 16.08
C ASP A 175 -2.60 -26.94 17.48
N LYS A 176 -1.65 -26.01 17.57
CA LYS A 176 -1.17 -25.46 18.84
C LYS A 176 -2.26 -24.76 19.63
N PHE A 177 -3.12 -24.01 18.95
CA PHE A 177 -4.16 -23.21 19.59
C PHE A 177 -5.56 -23.81 19.44
N ASN A 178 -5.66 -25.01 18.85
CA ASN A 178 -6.92 -25.70 18.56
C ASN A 178 -7.92 -24.82 17.79
N PHE A 179 -7.42 -24.12 16.78
CA PHE A 179 -8.24 -23.31 15.88
C PHE A 179 -8.81 -24.18 14.77
N GLN A 180 -10.04 -23.89 14.34
CA GLN A 180 -10.58 -24.47 13.11
C GLN A 180 -10.03 -23.73 11.88
N PRO A 181 -9.87 -24.42 10.73
CA PRO A 181 -9.56 -23.77 9.47
C PRO A 181 -10.62 -22.73 9.09
N ALA A 182 -10.23 -21.72 8.30
CA ALA A 182 -11.18 -20.76 7.76
C ALA A 182 -12.09 -21.42 6.71
N TYR A 183 -13.39 -21.11 6.76
CA TYR A 183 -14.38 -21.55 5.76
C TYR A 183 -14.70 -20.46 4.74
N PHE A 184 -14.54 -19.18 5.10
CA PHE A 184 -14.79 -18.06 4.18
C PHE A 184 -13.80 -16.89 4.39
N ALA A 185 -13.55 -16.15 3.32
CA ALA A 185 -12.85 -14.87 3.40
C ALA A 185 -13.84 -13.77 3.83
N GLU A 186 -13.51 -13.03 4.89
CA GLU A 186 -14.23 -11.81 5.27
C GLU A 186 -14.22 -10.79 4.12
N GLY A 187 -15.17 -9.86 4.08
CA GLY A 187 -15.30 -8.88 3.01
C GLY A 187 -13.99 -8.16 2.65
N TYR A 188 -13.21 -7.71 3.64
CA TYR A 188 -11.94 -7.03 3.38
C TYR A 188 -10.85 -7.99 2.88
N THR A 189 -10.73 -9.18 3.46
CA THR A 189 -9.82 -10.24 2.97
C THR A 189 -10.16 -10.61 1.53
N LYS A 190 -11.45 -10.77 1.23
CA LYS A 190 -11.95 -11.09 -0.11
C LYS A 190 -11.60 -9.99 -1.12
N VAL A 191 -11.83 -8.72 -0.78
CA VAL A 191 -11.53 -7.61 -1.68
C VAL A 191 -10.03 -7.54 -1.97
N TYR A 192 -9.18 -7.77 -0.97
CA TYR A 192 -7.73 -7.80 -1.19
C TYR A 192 -7.33 -8.98 -2.08
N LEU A 193 -7.88 -10.17 -1.83
CA LEU A 193 -7.68 -11.34 -2.67
C LEU A 193 -8.10 -11.10 -4.13
N ASP A 194 -9.30 -10.55 -4.33
CA ASP A 194 -9.81 -10.23 -5.67
C ASP A 194 -8.88 -9.23 -6.38
N HIS A 195 -8.31 -8.26 -5.64
CA HIS A 195 -7.34 -7.32 -6.19
C HIS A 195 -6.04 -8.01 -6.64
N ILE A 196 -5.37 -8.77 -5.78
CA ILE A 196 -4.09 -9.42 -6.13
C ILE A 196 -4.27 -10.45 -7.25
N ILE A 197 -5.37 -11.21 -7.23
CA ILE A 197 -5.69 -12.20 -8.26
C ILE A 197 -5.99 -11.48 -9.58
N SER A 198 -6.80 -10.42 -9.56
CA SER A 198 -7.12 -9.68 -10.78
C SER A 198 -5.88 -9.06 -11.41
N LYS A 199 -4.95 -8.50 -10.62
CA LYS A 199 -3.73 -7.88 -11.15
C LYS A 199 -2.74 -8.90 -11.69
N SER A 200 -2.49 -9.99 -10.97
CA SER A 200 -1.63 -11.08 -11.47
C SER A 200 -2.22 -11.72 -12.73
N HIS A 201 -3.54 -11.95 -12.77
CA HIS A 201 -4.20 -12.58 -13.90
C HIS A 201 -4.27 -11.68 -15.14
N ASN A 202 -4.91 -10.52 -14.99
CA ASN A 202 -5.42 -9.76 -16.13
C ASN A 202 -4.55 -8.55 -16.50
N ALA A 203 -3.57 -8.19 -15.67
CA ALA A 203 -2.68 -7.04 -15.90
C ALA A 203 -1.26 -7.48 -16.27
N SER A 204 -0.30 -6.55 -16.31
CA SER A 204 1.12 -6.91 -16.51
C SER A 204 1.70 -7.65 -15.29
N ILE A 205 2.80 -8.40 -15.48
CA ILE A 205 3.53 -9.01 -14.33
C ILE A 205 4.04 -7.92 -13.39
N ALA A 206 4.44 -6.76 -13.93
CA ALA A 206 4.88 -5.62 -13.14
C ALA A 206 3.77 -5.09 -12.22
N GLU A 207 2.54 -4.96 -12.71
CA GLU A 207 1.37 -4.63 -11.88
C GLU A 207 1.02 -5.73 -10.88
N GLY A 208 1.16 -7.01 -11.25
CA GLY A 208 0.96 -8.12 -10.32
C GLY A 208 1.96 -8.10 -9.16
N LEU A 209 3.24 -7.82 -9.44
CA LEU A 209 4.27 -7.64 -8.42
C LEU A 209 3.99 -6.40 -7.56
N ALA A 210 3.56 -5.30 -8.17
CA ALA A 210 3.14 -4.09 -7.43
C ALA A 210 1.99 -4.39 -6.45
N ALA A 211 1.03 -5.23 -6.84
CA ALA A 211 -0.11 -5.60 -6.01
C ALA A 211 0.29 -6.37 -4.73
N VAL A 212 1.36 -7.17 -4.81
CA VAL A 212 1.83 -7.97 -3.66
C VAL A 212 2.98 -7.29 -2.89
N TYR A 213 3.55 -6.19 -3.40
CA TYR A 213 4.69 -5.53 -2.75
C TYR A 213 4.42 -5.07 -1.30
N PRO A 214 3.25 -4.48 -0.96
CA PRO A 214 3.00 -4.01 0.39
C PRO A 214 3.10 -5.07 1.48
N CYS A 215 2.75 -6.33 1.18
CA CYS A 215 2.87 -7.40 2.17
C CYS A 215 4.34 -7.69 2.54
N TYR A 216 5.29 -7.43 1.63
CA TYR A 216 6.72 -7.53 1.93
C TYR A 216 7.22 -6.29 2.68
N SER A 217 6.88 -5.09 2.19
CA SER A 217 7.44 -3.84 2.71
C SER A 217 6.88 -3.51 4.09
N LEU A 218 5.56 -3.57 4.28
CA LEU A 218 4.90 -3.20 5.54
C LEU A 218 5.23 -4.17 6.67
N TRP A 219 5.25 -5.48 6.40
CA TRP A 219 5.66 -6.48 7.39
C TRP A 219 7.11 -6.31 7.83
N ASN A 220 8.01 -5.94 6.92
CA ASN A 220 9.40 -5.59 7.28
C ASN A 220 9.49 -4.30 8.13
N GLN A 221 8.53 -3.38 8.00
CA GLN A 221 8.43 -2.17 8.83
C GLN A 221 7.87 -2.43 10.24
N MET A 222 7.27 -3.60 10.52
CA MET A 222 6.72 -3.96 11.84
C MET A 222 7.77 -4.18 12.96
N ARG A 223 9.02 -3.72 12.77
CA ARG A 223 10.10 -3.78 13.79
C ARG A 223 9.70 -3.15 15.11
N GLN A 224 8.83 -2.14 15.10
CA GLN A 224 8.31 -1.52 16.32
C GLN A 224 7.48 -2.51 17.15
N VAL A 225 6.68 -3.33 16.48
CA VAL A 225 5.88 -4.39 17.09
C VAL A 225 6.80 -5.48 17.67
N SER A 226 7.88 -5.83 16.97
CA SER A 226 8.90 -6.75 17.50
C SER A 226 9.62 -6.18 18.74
N LYS A 227 9.79 -4.85 18.84
CA LYS A 227 10.33 -4.22 20.06
C LYS A 227 9.37 -4.34 21.23
N LEU A 228 8.07 -4.17 21.01
CA LEU A 228 7.05 -4.37 22.05
C LEU A 228 7.10 -5.80 22.60
N ALA A 229 7.26 -6.80 21.73
CA ALA A 229 7.33 -8.22 22.14
C ALA A 229 8.50 -8.51 23.09
N LYS A 230 9.62 -7.77 22.99
CA LYS A 230 10.78 -7.91 23.88
C LYS A 230 10.53 -7.39 25.30
N ASN A 231 9.50 -6.55 25.49
CA ASN A 231 9.18 -5.98 26.80
C ASN A 231 8.25 -6.88 27.63
N VAL A 232 7.78 -8.00 27.06
CA VAL A 232 6.94 -8.97 27.78
C VAL A 232 7.83 -9.79 28.73
N THR A 233 7.56 -9.71 30.03
CA THR A 233 8.40 -10.29 31.10
C THR A 233 8.17 -11.79 31.35
N GLY A 234 7.12 -12.37 30.74
CA GLY A 234 6.80 -13.81 30.78
C GLY A 234 6.81 -14.46 29.39
N PRO A 235 6.43 -15.75 29.26
CA PRO A 235 6.31 -16.40 27.96
C PRO A 235 5.35 -15.63 27.05
N HIS A 236 5.85 -15.14 25.92
CA HIS A 236 5.03 -14.37 25.00
C HIS A 236 4.01 -15.30 24.31
N PRO A 237 2.68 -15.06 24.41
CA PRO A 237 1.66 -15.98 23.90
C PRO A 237 1.80 -16.22 22.39
N TYR A 238 2.22 -15.19 21.66
CA TYR A 238 2.47 -15.20 20.22
C TYR A 238 3.96 -15.26 19.82
N ALA A 239 4.85 -15.80 20.68
CA ALA A 239 6.29 -15.83 20.40
C ALA A 239 6.65 -16.47 19.04
N GLU A 240 5.90 -17.49 18.64
CA GLU A 240 6.10 -18.18 17.37
C GLU A 240 5.78 -17.30 16.16
N PHE A 241 4.75 -16.47 16.26
CA PHE A 241 4.40 -15.47 15.25
C PHE A 241 5.55 -14.48 15.03
N PHE A 242 6.17 -14.00 16.11
CA PHE A 242 7.34 -13.13 16.02
C PHE A 242 8.56 -13.80 15.42
N ARG A 243 8.82 -15.05 15.81
CA ARG A 243 9.97 -15.81 15.31
C ARG A 243 9.85 -16.10 13.82
N PHE A 244 8.64 -16.40 13.35
CA PHE A 244 8.38 -16.70 11.94
C PHE A 244 8.44 -15.43 11.08
N ASN A 245 7.82 -14.34 11.55
CA ASN A 245 7.74 -13.07 10.82
C ASN A 245 8.91 -12.11 11.10
N ASP A 246 10.01 -12.59 11.70
CA ASP A 246 11.15 -11.75 12.06
C ASP A 246 11.79 -11.13 10.79
N PRO A 247 11.75 -9.79 10.64
CA PRO A 247 12.33 -9.12 9.49
C PRO A 247 13.82 -9.45 9.29
N SER A 248 14.57 -9.70 10.37
CA SER A 248 16.00 -10.06 10.27
C SER A 248 16.23 -11.43 9.60
N ARG A 249 15.22 -12.31 9.62
CA ARG A 249 15.23 -13.61 8.94
C ARG A 249 14.64 -13.53 7.53
N SER A 250 13.77 -12.56 7.26
CA SER A 250 13.15 -12.33 5.95
C SER A 250 13.86 -11.27 5.08
N ASN A 251 14.89 -10.59 5.59
CA ASN A 251 15.64 -9.53 4.88
C ASN A 251 16.10 -9.98 3.46
N ASN A 252 16.53 -11.23 3.30
CA ASN A 252 16.92 -11.76 1.99
C ASN A 252 15.73 -11.90 1.02
N SER A 253 14.54 -12.20 1.54
CA SER A 253 13.31 -12.33 0.77
C SER A 253 12.82 -10.97 0.27
N LEU A 254 12.81 -9.94 1.14
CA LEU A 254 12.46 -8.57 0.73
C LEU A 254 13.46 -8.03 -0.28
N ALA A 255 14.76 -8.17 -0.05
CA ALA A 255 15.78 -7.70 -0.99
C ALA A 255 15.65 -8.37 -2.37
N ALA A 256 15.42 -9.69 -2.40
CA ALA A 256 15.18 -10.42 -3.64
C ALA A 256 13.90 -9.94 -4.34
N PHE A 257 12.82 -9.69 -3.58
CA PHE A 257 11.58 -9.17 -4.15
C PHE A 257 11.75 -7.74 -4.70
N LYS A 258 12.41 -6.84 -3.95
CA LYS A 258 12.73 -5.48 -4.41
C LYS A 258 13.53 -5.51 -5.71
N ASN A 259 14.56 -6.35 -5.77
CA ASN A 259 15.34 -6.53 -6.99
C ASN A 259 14.45 -6.99 -8.16
N LEU A 260 13.59 -7.99 -7.94
CA LEU A 260 12.70 -8.50 -8.98
C LEU A 260 11.74 -7.43 -9.52
N ILE A 261 11.02 -6.73 -8.64
CA ILE A 261 10.05 -5.71 -9.07
C ILE A 261 10.74 -4.51 -9.74
N ASN A 262 11.94 -4.13 -9.29
CA ASN A 262 12.73 -3.09 -9.94
C ASN A 262 13.17 -3.51 -11.35
N ILE A 263 13.58 -4.78 -11.55
CA ILE A 263 13.89 -5.30 -12.90
C ILE A 263 12.67 -5.16 -13.84
N TYR A 264 11.47 -5.52 -13.38
CA TYR A 264 10.26 -5.35 -14.19
C TYR A 264 9.94 -3.89 -14.46
N PHE A 265 10.10 -3.01 -13.47
CA PHE A 265 9.90 -1.59 -13.64
C PHE A 265 10.88 -1.00 -14.68
N ASP A 266 12.14 -1.38 -14.62
CA ASP A 266 13.17 -0.90 -15.55
C ASP A 266 12.90 -1.38 -16.98
N ARG A 267 12.45 -2.63 -17.16
CA ARG A 267 12.07 -3.20 -18.47
C ARG A 267 10.88 -2.51 -19.14
N LEU A 268 10.08 -1.73 -18.42
CA LEU A 268 8.99 -0.92 -18.98
C LEU A 268 9.52 0.36 -19.66
N GLU A 269 10.67 0.30 -20.34
CA GLU A 269 11.31 1.45 -20.98
C GLU A 269 10.30 2.25 -21.84
N GLY A 270 9.99 3.48 -21.44
CA GLY A 270 9.03 4.35 -22.13
C GLY A 270 7.54 4.02 -21.92
N ASP A 271 7.18 2.89 -21.32
CA ASP A 271 5.80 2.57 -20.94
C ASP A 271 5.43 3.26 -19.61
N LEU A 272 5.22 4.57 -19.71
CA LEU A 272 4.84 5.39 -18.56
C LEU A 272 3.48 5.01 -17.99
N GLU A 273 2.55 4.55 -18.83
CA GLU A 273 1.20 4.17 -18.38
C GLU A 273 1.27 3.00 -17.40
N THR A 274 1.98 1.92 -17.74
CA THR A 274 2.15 0.78 -16.84
C THR A 274 2.94 1.16 -15.59
N LYS A 275 3.97 2.00 -15.71
CA LYS A 275 4.71 2.53 -14.55
C LYS A 275 3.79 3.30 -13.60
N PHE A 276 2.93 4.18 -14.11
CA PHE A 276 1.94 4.89 -13.31
C PHE A 276 0.93 3.94 -12.64
N LYS A 277 0.46 2.92 -13.38
CA LYS A 277 -0.43 1.89 -12.80
C LYS A 277 0.23 1.14 -11.66
N MET A 278 1.52 0.83 -11.73
CA MET A 278 2.23 0.17 -10.62
C MET A 278 2.15 1.00 -9.33
N PHE A 279 2.36 2.32 -9.39
CA PHE A 279 2.22 3.19 -8.21
C PHE A 279 0.79 3.22 -7.67
N GLN A 280 -0.20 3.29 -8.55
CA GLN A 280 -1.62 3.24 -8.15
C GLN A 280 -1.97 1.91 -7.48
N VAL A 281 -1.52 0.81 -8.06
CA VAL A 281 -1.73 -0.55 -7.54
C VAL A 281 -1.10 -0.72 -6.16
N VAL A 282 0.12 -0.21 -5.94
CA VAL A 282 0.70 -0.23 -4.58
C VAL A 282 -0.15 0.59 -3.61
N GLY A 283 -0.60 1.78 -4.02
CA GLY A 283 -1.47 2.62 -3.19
C GLY A 283 -2.74 1.89 -2.77
N ASP A 284 -3.40 1.19 -3.69
CA ASP A 284 -4.58 0.38 -3.43
C ASP A 284 -4.28 -0.78 -2.48
N SER A 285 -3.18 -1.52 -2.71
CA SER A 285 -2.77 -2.62 -1.84
C SER A 285 -2.45 -2.18 -0.41
N ILE A 286 -1.84 -1.01 -0.21
CA ILE A 286 -1.63 -0.44 1.14
C ILE A 286 -2.98 -0.19 1.85
N LEU A 287 -3.98 0.30 1.13
CA LEU A 287 -5.32 0.48 1.69
C LEU A 287 -5.97 -0.86 2.06
N TYR A 288 -5.79 -1.89 1.22
CA TYR A 288 -6.31 -3.22 1.50
C TYR A 288 -5.64 -3.90 2.70
N GLU A 289 -4.34 -3.70 2.93
CA GLU A 289 -3.65 -4.13 4.15
C GLU A 289 -4.29 -3.50 5.40
N GLY A 290 -4.60 -2.20 5.34
CA GLY A 290 -5.30 -1.51 6.43
C GLY A 290 -6.72 -2.01 6.63
N MET A 291 -7.46 -2.28 5.54
CA MET A 291 -8.79 -2.86 5.61
C MET A 291 -8.78 -4.29 6.17
N PHE A 292 -7.81 -5.11 5.78
CA PHE A 292 -7.60 -6.44 6.33
C PHE A 292 -7.38 -6.40 7.84
N ALA A 293 -6.44 -5.57 8.31
CA ALA A 293 -6.16 -5.42 9.73
C ALA A 293 -7.40 -4.94 10.52
N ASN A 294 -8.18 -4.02 9.94
CA ASN A 294 -9.44 -3.56 10.50
C ASN A 294 -10.51 -4.67 10.55
N GLY A 295 -10.66 -5.45 9.48
CA GLY A 295 -11.62 -6.55 9.38
C GLY A 295 -11.37 -7.62 10.42
N VAL A 296 -10.13 -8.10 10.51
CA VAL A 296 -9.68 -9.07 11.51
C VAL A 296 -9.96 -8.55 12.93
N TYR A 297 -9.59 -7.30 13.21
CA TYR A 297 -9.71 -6.74 14.56
C TYR A 297 -11.17 -6.52 14.98
N LYS A 298 -12.06 -6.18 14.03
CA LYS A 298 -13.49 -5.94 14.27
C LYS A 298 -14.33 -7.20 14.31
N MET A 299 -14.04 -8.23 13.49
CA MET A 299 -14.82 -9.46 13.46
C MET A 299 -14.92 -10.07 14.85
N GLY A 300 -13.80 -10.13 15.58
CA GLY A 300 -13.75 -10.47 17.00
C GLY A 300 -14.12 -11.90 17.37
N GLN A 301 -14.77 -12.66 16.47
CA GLN A 301 -15.13 -14.06 16.63
C GLN A 301 -14.54 -14.90 15.49
N PRO A 302 -13.86 -16.01 15.78
CA PRO A 302 -13.27 -16.83 14.74
C PRO A 302 -14.31 -17.77 14.14
N GLN A 303 -13.96 -18.41 13.03
CA GLN A 303 -14.84 -19.32 12.33
C GLN A 303 -14.76 -20.73 12.93
N GLY A 304 -15.86 -21.49 12.87
CA GLY A 304 -15.89 -22.89 13.30
C GLY A 304 -16.16 -23.12 14.79
N PHE A 305 -16.95 -22.25 15.43
CA PHE A 305 -17.45 -22.42 16.80
C PHE A 305 -18.81 -23.10 16.82
#